data_AF-A0A350I6F9-F1
#
_entry.id   AF-A0A350I6F9-F1
#
_cell.length_a   1.000
_cell.length_b   1.000
_cell.length_c   1.000
_cell.angle_alpha   90.00
_cell.angle_beta   90.00
_cell.angle_gamma   90.00
#
_symmetry.space_group_name_H-M   'P 1'
#
loop_
_entity.id
_entity.type
_entity.pdbx_description
1 polymer ?
#
loop_
_entity_poly.entity_id
_entity_poly.type
_entity_poly.pdbx_seq_one_letter_code
_entity_poly.pdbx_strand_id
1 'polypeptide(L)'
;MLKKYVHSYQVNVINDNEHAVQLLRRHWFIHDSDQTIREVEGSGVIGVQPIIRPGGNHTYMSWSVLHTAIGKMHGNYTMLNLDSNKEYVVKIPEFPLVADHILN
;
A
#
# COMPACT_ATOMS: atom_id res chain seq x y z
N MET A 1 13.11 -16.65 20.78
CA MET A 1 12.51 -15.39 20.28
C MET A 1 12.02 -15.64 18.87
N LEU A 2 10.77 -15.26 18.55
CA LEU A 2 10.29 -15.25 17.16
C LEU A 2 11.08 -14.18 16.39
N LYS A 3 11.64 -14.53 15.23
CA LYS A 3 12.36 -13.58 14.37
C LYS A 3 11.35 -12.60 13.75
N LYS A 4 11.77 -11.34 13.60
CA LYS A 4 11.00 -10.29 12.93
C LYS A 4 11.87 -9.68 11.84
N TYR A 5 11.31 -9.50 10.66
CA TYR A 5 11.96 -8.90 9.50
C TYR A 5 11.23 -7.61 9.15
N VAL A 6 11.92 -6.47 9.20
CA VAL A 6 11.33 -5.16 8.93
C VAL A 6 11.64 -4.79 7.49
N HIS A 7 10.61 -4.55 6.68
CA HIS A 7 10.74 -4.11 5.30
C HIS A 7 10.18 -2.71 5.15
N SER A 8 11.00 -1.78 4.68
CA SER A 8 10.53 -0.48 4.19
C SER A 8 10.04 -0.61 2.76
N TYR A 9 8.98 0.12 2.42
CA TYR A 9 8.52 0.23 1.05
C TYR A 9 8.20 1.69 0.72
N GLN A 10 8.34 2.05 -0.55
CA GLN A 10 7.92 3.33 -1.10
C GLN A 10 6.78 3.08 -2.08
N VAL A 11 5.69 3.83 -1.93
CA VAL A 11 4.59 3.82 -2.89
C VAL A 11 4.54 5.16 -3.60
N ASN A 12 4.42 5.13 -4.91
CA ASN A 12 4.12 6.29 -5.74
C ASN A 12 2.72 6.14 -6.33
N VAL A 13 1.79 6.97 -5.89
CA VAL A 13 0.41 7.01 -6.43
C VAL A 13 0.35 8.11 -7.47
N ILE A 14 0.16 7.73 -8.73
CA ILE A 14 0.10 8.66 -9.86
C ILE A 14 -1.36 8.77 -10.32
N ASN A 15 -1.83 9.99 -10.56
CA ASN A 15 -3.17 10.24 -11.10
C ASN A 15 -3.09 10.51 -12.61
N ASP A 16 -3.33 9.48 -13.41
CA ASP A 16 -3.40 9.56 -14.88
C ASP A 16 -4.80 9.95 -15.40
N ASN A 17 -5.73 10.33 -14.51
CA ASN A 17 -7.05 10.82 -14.92
C ASN A 17 -7.00 12.31 -15.28
N GLU A 18 -8.02 12.77 -16.02
CA GLU A 18 -8.22 14.20 -16.34
C GLU A 18 -8.86 15.00 -15.19
N HIS A 19 -9.25 14.33 -14.10
CA HIS A 19 -9.90 14.94 -12.93
C HIS A 19 -9.11 14.68 -11.64
N ALA A 20 -9.33 15.51 -10.61
CA ALA A 20 -8.68 15.33 -9.32
C ALA A 20 -9.29 14.15 -8.54
N VAL A 21 -8.45 13.43 -7.81
CA VAL A 21 -8.84 12.26 -7.01
C VAL A 21 -8.34 12.40 -5.58
N GLN A 22 -9.05 11.83 -4.61
CA GLN A 22 -8.61 11.78 -3.22
C GLN A 22 -8.46 10.33 -2.74
N LEU A 23 -7.33 9.99 -2.14
CA LEU A 23 -7.16 8.70 -1.49
C LEU A 23 -7.81 8.76 -0.11
N LEU A 24 -8.86 7.96 0.09
CA LEU A 24 -9.66 7.96 1.31
C LEU A 24 -9.23 6.90 2.31
N ARG A 25 -8.98 5.67 1.85
CA ARG A 25 -8.69 4.50 2.69
C ARG A 25 -7.67 3.58 2.01
N ARG A 26 -6.94 2.84 2.82
CA ARG A 26 -6.04 1.76 2.40
C ARG A 26 -6.47 0.45 3.06
N HIS A 27 -6.34 -0.65 2.35
CA HIS A 27 -6.50 -1.99 2.88
C HIS A 27 -5.38 -2.88 2.34
N TRP A 28 -4.55 -3.40 3.22
CA TRP A 28 -3.40 -4.22 2.89
C TRP A 28 -3.60 -5.64 3.40
N PHE A 29 -3.21 -6.60 2.57
CA PHE A 29 -3.04 -8.00 2.92
C PHE A 29 -1.54 -8.30 2.94
N ILE A 30 -1.05 -8.75 4.08
CA ILE A 30 0.36 -9.10 4.31
C ILE A 30 0.41 -10.61 4.51
N HIS A 31 1.09 -11.29 3.59
CA HIS A 31 1.24 -12.74 3.58
C HIS A 31 2.67 -13.11 3.96
N ASP A 32 2.81 -13.83 5.06
CA ASP A 32 4.04 -14.52 5.43
C ASP A 32 4.16 -15.85 4.65
N SER A 33 5.38 -16.35 4.45
CA SER A 33 5.59 -17.62 3.72
C SER A 33 5.05 -18.85 4.45
N ASP A 34 4.73 -18.73 5.73
CA ASP A 34 4.11 -19.77 6.55
C ASP A 34 2.58 -19.82 6.39
N GLN A 35 2.04 -19.14 5.37
CA GLN A 35 0.61 -19.00 5.06
C GLN A 35 -0.17 -18.13 6.05
N THR A 36 0.51 -17.49 7.02
CA THR A 36 -0.14 -16.49 7.88
C THR A 36 -0.52 -15.26 7.06
N ILE A 37 -1.77 -14.84 7.18
CA ILE A 37 -2.31 -13.63 6.54
C ILE A 37 -2.66 -12.63 7.63
N ARG A 38 -2.26 -11.37 7.44
CA ARG A 38 -2.66 -10.26 8.28
C ARG A 38 -3.21 -9.13 7.43
N GLU A 39 -4.25 -8.49 7.94
CA GLU A 39 -4.88 -7.36 7.28
C GLU A 39 -4.57 -6.07 8.04
N VAL A 40 -4.34 -5.00 7.28
CA VAL A 40 -4.17 -3.65 7.81
C VAL A 40 -5.06 -2.72 7.02
N GLU A 41 -6.11 -2.22 7.65
CA GLU A 41 -7.02 -1.24 7.07
C GLU A 41 -6.93 0.09 7.83
N GLY A 42 -7.12 1.20 7.14
CA GLY A 42 -7.29 2.48 7.79
C GLY A 42 -7.52 3.66 6.85
N SER A 43 -7.86 4.80 7.45
CA SER A 43 -8.02 6.07 6.73
C SER A 43 -6.71 6.57 6.17
N GLY A 44 -6.75 6.98 4.90
CA GLY A 44 -5.66 7.62 4.19
C GLY A 44 -4.41 6.76 4.07
N VAL A 45 -3.27 7.43 3.95
CA VAL A 45 -1.92 6.87 4.00
C VAL A 45 -1.08 7.78 4.90
N ILE A 46 -0.20 7.22 5.74
CA ILE A 46 0.68 7.97 6.65
C ILE A 46 0.00 9.09 7.48
N GLY A 47 -1.29 8.93 7.79
CA GLY A 47 -2.07 9.91 8.55
C GLY A 47 -2.74 11.02 7.72
N VAL A 48 -2.66 10.98 6.39
CA VAL A 48 -3.28 11.97 5.49
C VAL A 48 -4.15 11.32 4.42
N GLN A 49 -5.14 12.06 3.92
CA GLN A 49 -5.97 11.67 2.77
C GLN A 49 -5.64 12.59 1.57
N PRO A 50 -4.58 12.28 0.81
CA PRO A 50 -4.04 13.18 -0.19
C PRO A 50 -5.03 13.38 -1.35
N ILE A 51 -5.15 14.63 -1.78
CA ILE A 51 -5.78 15.00 -3.06
C ILE A 51 -4.68 15.05 -4.11
N ILE A 52 -4.85 14.30 -5.20
CA ILE A 52 -3.91 14.20 -6.31
C ILE A 52 -4.58 14.81 -7.54
N ARG A 53 -4.03 15.94 -8.02
CA ARG A 53 -4.51 16.62 -9.23
C ARG A 53 -4.21 15.80 -10.50
N PRO A 54 -4.88 16.09 -11.63
CA PRO A 54 -4.56 15.47 -12.92
C PRO A 54 -3.05 15.56 -13.24
N GLY A 55 -2.44 14.43 -13.62
CA GLY A 55 -1.00 14.31 -13.90
C GLY A 55 -0.09 14.44 -12.66
N GLY A 56 -0.68 14.61 -11.47
CA GLY A 56 0.05 14.72 -10.21
C GLY A 56 0.41 13.36 -9.62
N ASN A 57 1.24 13.37 -8.59
CA ASN A 57 1.56 12.19 -7.80
C ASN A 57 1.58 12.47 -6.30
N HIS A 58 1.46 11.41 -5.51
CA HIS A 58 1.74 11.40 -4.09
C HIS A 58 2.64 10.20 -3.76
N THR A 59 3.85 10.50 -3.32
CA THR A 59 4.83 9.50 -2.88
C THR A 59 4.90 9.45 -1.35
N TYR A 60 4.88 8.25 -0.79
CA TYR A 60 5.10 8.03 0.63
C TYR A 60 5.93 6.79 0.91
N MET A 61 6.56 6.77 2.09
CA MET A 61 7.30 5.62 2.61
C MET A 61 6.61 5.09 3.85
N SER A 62 6.63 3.77 4.01
CA SER A 62 6.18 3.11 5.24
C SER A 62 6.92 1.79 5.41
N TRP A 63 6.51 0.99 6.38
CA TRP A 63 7.15 -0.28 6.69
C TRP A 63 6.14 -1.35 7.04
N SER A 64 6.55 -2.59 6.89
CA SER A 64 5.82 -3.78 7.31
C SER A 64 6.79 -4.73 8.04
N VAL A 65 6.27 -5.48 9.00
CA VAL A 65 7.03 -6.50 9.73
C VAL A 65 6.55 -7.86 9.26
N LEU A 66 7.45 -8.74 8.83
CA LEU A 66 7.18 -10.16 8.60
C LEU A 66 7.72 -11.01 9.75
N HIS A 67 7.10 -12.16 9.99
CA HIS A 67 7.61 -13.20 10.88
C HIS A 67 8.47 -14.24 10.14
N THR A 68 8.35 -14.27 8.82
CA THR A 68 9.15 -15.07 7.89
C THR A 68 10.10 -14.18 7.08
N ALA A 69 11.20 -14.74 6.59
CA ALA A 69 12.22 -13.98 5.87
C ALA A 69 11.80 -13.61 4.42
N ILE A 70 10.71 -14.21 3.95
CA ILE A 70 10.08 -13.96 2.66
C ILE A 70 8.59 -13.81 2.90
N GLY A 71 7.96 -12.89 2.21
CA GLY A 71 6.52 -12.73 2.17
C GLY A 71 6.11 -11.90 0.99
N LYS A 72 4.86 -11.43 1.01
CA LYS A 72 4.30 -10.60 -0.05
C LYS A 72 3.20 -9.71 0.49
N MET A 73 2.99 -8.59 -0.19
CA MET A 73 1.92 -7.65 0.12
C MET A 73 1.11 -7.38 -1.13
N HIS A 74 -0.21 -7.28 -0.96
CA HIS A 74 -1.12 -6.72 -1.95
C HIS A 74 -2.21 -5.96 -1.23
N GLY A 75 -3.04 -5.20 -1.95
CA GLY A 75 -4.05 -4.41 -1.28
C GLY A 75 -4.88 -3.59 -2.22
N ASN A 76 -5.63 -2.66 -1.66
CA ASN A 76 -6.46 -1.74 -2.41
C ASN A 76 -6.47 -0.35 -1.76
N TYR A 77 -6.66 0.68 -2.58
CA TYR A 77 -7.09 2.00 -2.12
C TYR A 77 -8.56 2.22 -2.45
N THR A 78 -9.29 2.83 -1.52
CA THR A 78 -10.53 3.53 -1.87
C THR A 78 -10.18 4.95 -2.27
N MET A 79 -10.55 5.32 -3.49
CA MET A 79 -10.37 6.63 -4.08
C MET A 79 -11.71 7.33 -4.25
N LEU A 80 -11.73 8.65 -4.17
CA LEU A 80 -12.87 9.51 -4.50
C LEU A 80 -12.52 10.32 -5.74
N ASN A 81 -13.38 10.25 -6.76
CA ASN A 81 -13.34 11.23 -7.86
C ASN A 81 -14.01 12.52 -7.37
N LEU A 82 -13.28 13.65 -7.37
CA LEU A 82 -13.76 14.91 -6.80
C LEU A 82 -14.79 15.64 -7.68
N ASP A 83 -14.86 15.32 -8.97
CA ASP A 83 -15.82 15.94 -9.89
C ASP A 83 -17.19 15.27 -9.81
N SER A 84 -17.20 13.94 -9.74
CA SER A 84 -18.43 13.13 -9.70
C SER A 84 -18.88 12.76 -8.29
N ASN A 85 -18.03 12.98 -7.28
CA ASN A 85 -18.23 12.56 -5.90
C ASN A 85 -18.51 11.05 -5.75
N LYS A 86 -17.91 10.21 -6.62
CA LYS A 86 -18.05 8.75 -6.59
C LYS A 86 -16.79 8.09 -6.04
N GLU A 87 -16.97 7.16 -5.11
CA GLU A 87 -15.91 6.27 -4.64
C GLU A 87 -15.65 5.13 -5.64
N TYR A 88 -14.39 4.73 -5.77
CA TYR A 88 -13.97 3.56 -6.53
C TYR A 88 -12.74 2.91 -5.91
N VAL A 89 -12.48 1.66 -6.27
CA VAL A 89 -11.36 0.88 -5.74
C VAL A 89 -10.24 0.79 -6.76
N VAL A 90 -9.02 1.09 -6.31
CA VAL A 90 -7.78 0.89 -7.08
C VAL A 90 -7.01 -0.26 -6.45
N LYS A 91 -6.71 -1.30 -7.24
CA LYS A 91 -5.94 -2.45 -6.77
C LYS A 91 -4.47 -2.11 -6.72
N ILE A 92 -3.80 -2.58 -5.68
CA ILE A 92 -2.35 -2.61 -5.54
C ILE A 92 -1.92 -4.04 -5.83
N PRO A 93 -1.20 -4.27 -6.95
CA PRO A 93 -0.72 -5.59 -7.30
C PRO A 93 0.17 -6.19 -6.22
N GLU A 94 0.25 -7.52 -6.21
CA GLU A 94 1.14 -8.22 -5.31
C GLU A 94 2.60 -7.88 -5.59
N PHE A 95 3.36 -7.62 -4.53
CA PHE A 95 4.81 -7.47 -4.59
C PHE A 95 5.51 -8.24 -3.46
N PRO A 96 6.70 -8.81 -3.71
CA PRO A 96 7.42 -9.60 -2.74
C PRO A 96 8.12 -8.71 -1.70
N LEU A 97 8.28 -9.27 -0.50
CA LEU A 97 9.14 -8.76 0.55
C LEU A 97 10.18 -9.84 0.86
N VAL A 98 11.46 -9.57 0.61
CA VAL A 98 12.55 -10.53 0.79
C VAL A 98 13.62 -9.91 1.68
N ALA A 99 14.05 -10.63 2.71
CA ALA A 99 15.08 -10.13 3.63
C ALA A 99 16.47 -10.17 2.95
N ASP A 100 17.26 -9.11 3.15
CA ASP A 100 18.54 -8.90 2.45
C ASP A 100 19.51 -10.08 2.54
N HIS A 101 19.57 -10.77 3.69
CA HIS A 101 20.45 -11.92 3.91
C HIS A 101 20.09 -13.18 3.11
N ILE A 102 18.96 -13.18 2.38
CA ILE A 102 18.57 -14.26 1.45
C ILE A 102 19.03 -13.96 0.01
N LEU A 103 19.35 -12.70 -0.30
CA LEU A 103 19.71 -12.27 -1.65
C LEU A 103 21.22 -12.36 -1.93
N ASN A 104 22.04 -12.77 -0.94
CA ASN A 104 23.50 -12.85 -1.02
C ASN A 104 24.02 -14.29 -0.96
#